data_AF-A0A840G7P7-F1
#
_entry.id   AF-A0A840G7P7-F1
#
_cell.length_a   1.000
_cell.length_b   1.000
_cell.length_c   1.000
_cell.angle_alpha   90.00
_cell.angle_beta   90.00
_cell.angle_gamma   90.00
#
_symmetry.space_group_name_H-M   'P 1'
#
loop_
_entity.id
_entity.type
_entity.pdbx_description
1 polymer ?
#
loop_
_entity_poly.entity_id
_entity_poly.type
_entity_poly.pdbx_seq_one_letter_code
_entity_poly.pdbx_strand_id
1 'polypeptide(L)'
;MRKNNGTVIVGCPGEEHCPRMLDEAARQKRFEQNTGISCGWPEREALDYLLAREGFAVKDLALARKMSSLRLNVEQQRLEALPSRLELWYGRSLVMLATGSIALFTFAAVLSRDLPLLTVLQIALALSAFSFMAYVAQRFIVQPVRIAERVKPALERYYSEFQQQ
;
A
#
# COMPACT_ATOMS: atom_id res chain seq x y z
N MET A 1 22.79 -34.84 -17.60
CA MET A 1 23.36 -33.80 -16.73
C MET A 1 22.26 -32.84 -16.32
N ARG A 2 21.74 -32.95 -15.10
CA ARG A 2 20.75 -32.03 -14.49
C ARG A 2 21.40 -31.51 -13.21
N LYS A 3 21.84 -30.25 -13.19
CA LYS A 3 22.29 -29.57 -11.97
C LYS A 3 21.06 -28.96 -11.30
N ASN A 4 20.59 -29.60 -10.23
CA ASN A 4 19.67 -28.98 -9.28
C ASN A 4 20.53 -28.08 -8.36
N ASN A 5 20.41 -26.77 -8.51
CA ASN A 5 21.00 -25.83 -7.56
C ASN A 5 20.09 -25.78 -6.32
N GLY A 6 20.65 -26.23 -5.20
CA GLY A 6 19.99 -26.35 -3.91
C GLY A 6 19.48 -25.00 -3.40
N THR A 7 18.17 -24.90 -3.25
CA THR A 7 17.55 -24.12 -2.20
C THR A 7 17.67 -24.94 -0.92
N VAL A 8 18.61 -24.59 -0.05
CA VAL A 8 18.60 -25.07 1.33
C VAL A 8 17.50 -24.29 2.04
N ILE A 9 16.28 -24.83 1.98
CA ILE A 9 15.26 -24.50 2.97
C ILE A 9 15.80 -25.11 4.26
N VAL A 10 16.21 -24.28 5.22
CA VAL A 10 16.53 -24.74 6.58
C VAL A 10 15.20 -25.19 7.21
N GLY A 11 14.77 -26.39 6.82
CA GLY A 11 13.66 -27.08 7.43
C GLY A 11 14.17 -27.67 8.74
N CYS A 12 13.73 -27.11 9.86
CA CYS A 12 13.93 -27.74 11.16
C CYS A 12 13.19 -29.09 11.16
N PRO A 13 13.85 -30.19 11.59
CA PRO A 13 13.20 -31.48 11.71
C PRO A 13 12.35 -31.49 12.98
N GLY A 14 11.03 -31.41 12.82
CA GLY A 14 10.05 -31.67 13.89
C GLY A 14 9.66 -30.46 14.75
N GLU A 15 8.38 -30.44 15.14
CA GLU A 15 7.73 -29.37 15.92
C GLU A 15 8.28 -29.18 17.34
N GLU A 16 9.05 -30.13 17.89
CA GLU A 16 9.45 -30.13 19.31
C GLU A 16 10.87 -29.60 19.57
N HIS A 17 11.70 -29.38 18.54
CA HIS A 17 13.14 -29.10 18.71
C HIS A 17 13.58 -27.64 18.48
N CYS A 18 12.66 -26.69 18.32
CA CYS A 18 12.99 -25.27 18.11
C CYS A 18 12.13 -24.33 18.97
N PRO A 19 12.47 -24.12 20.25
CA PRO A 19 11.74 -23.19 21.12
C PRO A 19 11.69 -21.75 20.58
N ARG A 20 12.68 -21.35 19.75
CA ARG A 20 12.68 -20.05 19.05
C ARG A 20 11.64 -19.95 17.92
N MET A 21 11.32 -21.02 17.21
CA MET A 21 10.35 -20.96 16.10
C MET A 21 8.89 -20.99 16.58
N LEU A 22 8.61 -21.72 17.66
CA LEU A 22 7.29 -21.71 18.31
C LEU A 22 6.94 -20.33 18.89
N ASP A 23 7.92 -19.64 19.49
CA ASP A 23 7.76 -18.27 19.97
C ASP A 23 7.55 -17.29 18.79
N GLU A 24 8.25 -17.50 17.67
CA GLU A 24 8.10 -16.64 16.50
C GLU A 24 6.74 -16.82 15.80
N ALA A 25 6.23 -18.05 15.67
CA ALA A 25 4.89 -18.30 15.14
C ALA A 25 3.81 -17.64 16.03
N ALA A 26 3.99 -17.67 17.35
CA ALA A 26 3.10 -16.97 18.28
C ALA A 26 3.17 -15.44 18.12
N ARG A 27 4.37 -14.88 17.89
CA ARG A 27 4.55 -13.44 17.59
C ARG A 27 3.92 -13.04 16.26
N GLN A 28 4.08 -13.84 15.22
CA GLN A 28 3.43 -13.61 13.92
C GLN A 28 1.90 -13.62 14.06
N LYS A 29 1.35 -14.60 14.77
CA LYS A 29 -0.09 -14.67 15.03
C LYS A 29 -0.60 -13.46 15.83
N ARG A 30 0.15 -13.01 16.83
CA ARG A 30 -0.19 -11.77 17.58
C ARG A 30 -0.11 -10.54 16.70
N PHE A 31 0.92 -10.43 15.86
CA PHE A 31 1.07 -9.34 14.91
C PHE A 31 -0.10 -9.32 13.91
N GLU A 32 -0.47 -10.47 13.35
CA GLU A 32 -1.62 -10.60 12.46
C GLU A 32 -2.94 -10.26 13.16
N GLN A 33 -3.14 -10.68 14.41
CA GLN A 33 -4.31 -10.31 15.20
C GLN A 33 -4.40 -8.80 15.45
N ASN A 34 -3.26 -8.15 15.70
CA ASN A 34 -3.19 -6.72 16.00
C ASN A 34 -3.30 -5.85 14.74
N THR A 35 -2.73 -6.31 13.62
CA THR A 35 -2.57 -5.49 12.41
C THR A 35 -3.45 -5.92 11.25
N GLY A 36 -3.94 -7.15 11.24
CA GLY A 36 -4.61 -7.79 10.10
C GLY A 36 -3.67 -8.12 8.94
N ILE A 37 -2.35 -8.04 9.15
CA ILE A 37 -1.34 -8.28 8.12
C ILE A 37 -0.68 -9.63 8.39
N SER A 38 -0.91 -10.60 7.49
CA SER A 38 -0.20 -11.88 7.51
C SER A 38 1.16 -11.72 6.83
N CYS A 39 2.25 -11.96 7.57
CA CYS A 39 3.62 -11.72 7.13
C CYS A 39 4.59 -12.76 7.70
N GLY A 40 5.68 -13.04 6.98
CA GLY A 40 6.79 -13.86 7.48
C GLY A 40 7.68 -13.08 8.46
N TRP A 41 8.61 -13.78 9.12
CA TRP A 41 9.52 -13.21 10.12
C TRP A 41 10.27 -11.94 9.68
N PRO A 42 11.01 -11.91 8.55
CA PRO A 42 11.81 -10.73 8.20
C PRO A 42 10.94 -9.52 7.83
N GLU A 43 9.74 -9.78 7.31
CA GLU A 43 8.77 -8.73 7.00
C GLU A 43 8.12 -8.18 8.28
N ARG A 44 7.81 -9.04 9.25
CA ARG A 44 7.26 -8.65 10.55
C ARG A 44 8.18 -7.65 11.24
N GLU A 45 9.47 -7.92 11.30
CA GLU A 45 10.43 -7.07 12.01
C GLU A 45 10.54 -5.67 11.38
N ALA A 46 10.59 -5.60 10.05
CA ALA A 46 10.56 -4.33 9.34
C ALA A 46 9.24 -3.56 9.56
N LEU A 47 8.10 -4.25 9.57
CA LEU A 47 6.80 -3.63 9.85
C LEU A 47 6.68 -3.18 11.31
N ASP A 48 7.14 -3.99 12.27
CA ASP A 48 7.19 -3.63 13.69
C ASP A 48 8.03 -2.37 13.90
N TYR A 49 9.18 -2.25 13.23
CA TYR A 49 9.99 -1.03 13.25
C TYR A 49 9.22 0.19 12.72
N LEU A 50 8.55 0.05 11.57
CA LEU A 50 7.76 1.14 10.97
C LEU A 50 6.60 1.57 11.87
N LEU A 51 5.94 0.64 12.55
CA LEU A 51 4.84 0.92 13.46
C LEU A 51 5.32 1.55 14.76
N ALA A 52 6.31 0.94 15.41
CA ALA A 52 6.74 1.31 16.76
C ALA A 52 7.65 2.55 16.78
N ARG A 53 8.58 2.67 15.82
CA ARG A 53 9.63 3.70 15.85
C ARG A 53 9.32 4.90 14.96
N GLU A 54 8.73 4.66 13.78
CA GLU A 54 8.43 5.70 12.81
C GLU A 54 6.97 6.17 12.86
N GLY A 55 6.12 5.51 13.67
CA GLY A 55 4.75 5.95 13.94
C GLY A 55 3.78 5.83 12.74
N PHE A 56 4.07 4.93 11.79
CA PHE A 56 3.15 4.69 10.68
C PHE A 56 1.84 4.05 11.17
N ALA A 57 0.73 4.45 10.56
CA ALA A 57 -0.56 3.83 10.86
C ALA A 57 -0.63 2.43 10.22
N VAL A 58 -1.11 1.44 11.00
CA VAL A 58 -1.34 0.07 10.52
C VAL A 58 -2.17 0.06 9.23
N LYS A 59 -3.24 0.86 9.17
CA LYS A 59 -4.13 0.95 8.00
C LYS A 59 -3.40 1.44 6.75
N ASP A 60 -2.42 2.33 6.89
CA ASP A 60 -1.65 2.87 5.77
C ASP A 60 -0.68 1.81 5.23
N LEU A 61 0.03 1.10 6.12
CA LEU A 61 0.92 0.00 5.73
C LEU A 61 0.14 -1.16 5.08
N ALA A 62 -0.99 -1.53 5.66
CA ALA A 62 -1.88 -2.55 5.09
C ALA A 62 -2.40 -2.15 3.70
N LEU A 63 -2.78 -0.87 3.53
CA LEU A 63 -3.22 -0.36 2.24
C LEU A 63 -2.09 -0.39 1.20
N ALA A 64 -0.89 0.10 1.56
CA ALA A 64 0.26 0.11 0.66
C ALA A 64 0.70 -1.31 0.27
N ARG A 65 0.60 -2.28 1.18
CA ARG A 65 0.83 -3.70 0.88
C ARG A 65 -0.24 -4.27 -0.04
N LYS A 66 -1.53 -4.02 0.25
CA LYS A 66 -2.64 -4.50 -0.59
C LYS A 66 -2.54 -4.00 -2.02
N MET A 67 -2.11 -2.74 -2.20
CA MET A 67 -1.92 -2.13 -3.51
C MET A 67 -0.52 -2.35 -4.07
N SER A 68 0.24 -3.31 -3.52
CA SER A 68 1.52 -3.75 -4.06
C SER A 68 2.64 -2.69 -4.08
N SER A 69 2.45 -1.56 -3.40
CA SER A 69 3.49 -0.52 -3.26
C SER A 69 4.53 -0.89 -2.18
N LEU A 70 4.18 -1.79 -1.27
CA LEU A 70 5.09 -2.48 -0.35
C LEU A 70 5.06 -3.98 -0.66
N ARG A 71 6.22 -4.57 -0.95
CA ARG A 71 6.35 -5.99 -1.27
C ARG A 71 7.60 -6.57 -0.64
N LEU A 72 7.53 -7.83 -0.24
CA LEU A 72 8.69 -8.59 0.19
C LEU A 72 9.50 -9.00 -1.05
N ASN A 73 10.75 -8.56 -1.13
CA ASN A 73 11.73 -9.12 -2.06
C ASN A 73 12.19 -10.47 -1.49
N VAL A 74 11.73 -11.55 -2.12
CA VAL A 74 11.97 -12.94 -1.68
C VAL A 74 13.46 -13.29 -1.76
N GLU A 75 14.20 -12.73 -2.71
CA GLU A 75 15.63 -13.01 -2.87
C GLU A 75 16.47 -12.39 -1.76
N GLN A 76 16.12 -11.17 -1.36
CA GLN A 76 16.86 -10.43 -0.33
C GLN A 76 16.29 -10.63 1.07
N GLN A 77 15.11 -11.26 1.20
CA GLN A 77 14.29 -11.30 2.41
C GLN A 77 14.06 -9.92 3.04
N ARG A 78 13.85 -8.90 2.19
CA ARG A 78 13.66 -7.50 2.62
C ARG A 78 12.32 -6.98 2.13
N LEU A 79 11.59 -6.29 3.01
CA LEU A 79 10.48 -5.45 2.61
C LEU A 79 11.01 -4.28 1.78
N GLU A 80 10.52 -4.14 0.56
CA GLU A 80 10.85 -3.06 -0.37
C GLU A 80 9.64 -2.17 -0.61
N ALA A 81 9.91 -0.87 -0.64
CA ALA A 81 8.97 0.14 -1.09
C ALA A 81 9.24 0.45 -2.57
N LEU A 82 8.23 0.20 -3.40
CA LEU A 82 8.26 0.41 -4.86
C LEU A 82 7.32 1.55 -5.24
N PRO A 83 7.70 2.82 -4.97
CA PRO A 83 6.89 3.95 -5.39
C PRO A 83 7.02 4.13 -6.91
N SER A 84 5.98 3.75 -7.65
CA SER A 84 5.91 4.00 -9.09
C SER A 84 5.53 5.46 -9.33
N ARG A 85 6.51 6.28 -9.74
CA ARG A 85 6.27 7.68 -10.13
C ARG A 85 5.28 7.80 -11.29
N LEU A 86 5.27 6.81 -12.17
CA LEU A 86 4.34 6.76 -13.31
C LEU A 86 2.90 6.53 -12.85
N GLU A 87 2.68 5.61 -11.90
CA GLU A 87 1.35 5.42 -11.29
C GLU A 87 0.91 6.65 -10.51
N LEU A 88 1.82 7.29 -9.77
CA LEU A 88 1.52 8.52 -9.05
C LEU A 88 1.11 9.65 -10.01
N TRP A 89 1.84 9.81 -11.11
CA TRP A 89 1.54 10.81 -12.12
C TRP A 89 0.18 10.52 -12.78
N TYR A 90 -0.05 9.28 -13.18
CA TYR A 90 -1.33 8.84 -13.75
C TYR A 90 -2.51 9.07 -12.80
N GLY A 91 -2.39 8.66 -11.53
CA GLY A 91 -3.41 8.87 -10.52
C GLY A 91 -3.69 10.36 -10.27
N ARG A 92 -2.66 11.20 -10.23
CA ARG A 92 -2.83 12.66 -10.10
C ARG A 92 -3.51 13.26 -11.33
N SER A 93 -3.17 12.82 -12.53
CA SER A 93 -3.81 13.26 -13.78
C SER A 93 -5.30 12.90 -13.79
N LEU A 94 -5.66 11.69 -13.35
CA LEU A 94 -7.07 11.29 -13.22
C LEU A 94 -7.84 12.15 -12.21
N VAL A 95 -7.25 12.43 -11.04
CA VAL A 95 -7.86 13.32 -10.06
C VAL A 95 -8.07 14.72 -10.63
N MET A 96 -7.05 15.28 -11.29
CA MET A 96 -7.12 16.61 -11.91
C MET A 96 -8.20 16.68 -12.99
N LEU A 97 -8.25 15.69 -13.88
CA LEU A 97 -9.29 15.59 -14.91
C LEU A 97 -10.68 15.53 -14.28
N ALA A 98 -10.90 14.67 -13.30
CA ALA A 98 -12.18 14.54 -12.61
C ALA A 98 -12.60 15.85 -11.91
N THR A 99 -11.67 16.50 -11.19
CA THR A 99 -11.95 17.79 -10.55
C THR A 99 -12.21 18.91 -11.56
N GLY A 100 -11.49 18.91 -12.70
CA GLY A 100 -11.69 19.85 -13.79
C GLY A 100 -13.07 19.67 -14.44
N SER A 101 -13.48 18.43 -14.69
CA SER A 101 -14.82 18.12 -15.18
C SER A 101 -15.90 18.56 -14.19
N ILE A 102 -15.73 18.32 -12.89
CA ILE A 102 -16.65 18.81 -11.85
C ILE A 102 -16.77 20.34 -11.89
N ALA A 103 -15.65 21.05 -11.96
CA ALA A 103 -15.64 22.52 -12.05
C ALA A 103 -16.36 23.01 -13.32
N LEU A 104 -16.15 22.36 -14.47
CA LEU A 104 -16.82 22.71 -15.71
C LEU A 104 -18.34 22.48 -15.65
N PHE A 105 -18.78 21.32 -15.16
CA PHE A 105 -20.21 21.00 -15.06
C PHE A 105 -20.93 21.91 -14.04
N THR A 106 -20.30 22.19 -12.91
CA THR A 106 -20.85 23.10 -11.90
C THR A 106 -20.93 24.54 -12.42
N PHE A 107 -19.89 25.03 -13.11
CA PHE A 107 -19.90 26.36 -13.70
C PHE A 107 -20.96 26.51 -14.81
N ALA A 108 -21.08 25.50 -15.69
CA ALA A 108 -22.11 25.47 -16.72
C ALA A 108 -23.53 25.45 -16.13
N ALA A 109 -23.72 24.74 -15.02
CA ALA A 109 -24.99 24.70 -14.31
C ALA A 109 -25.35 26.06 -13.69
N VAL A 110 -24.38 26.76 -13.09
CA VAL A 110 -24.59 28.09 -12.46
C VAL A 110 -24.93 29.17 -13.50
N LEU A 111 -24.32 29.09 -14.69
CA LEU A 111 -24.56 30.07 -15.75
C LEU A 111 -25.93 29.91 -16.43
N SER A 112 -26.54 28.73 -16.32
CA SER A 112 -27.77 28.40 -17.04
C SER A 112 -28.98 28.65 -16.12
N ARG A 113 -29.82 29.65 -16.45
CA ARG A 113 -30.96 30.05 -15.61
C ARG A 113 -32.19 29.14 -15.73
N ASP A 114 -32.35 28.45 -16.87
CA ASP A 114 -33.51 27.58 -17.17
C ASP A 114 -33.06 26.21 -17.67
N LEU A 115 -32.56 25.36 -16.77
CA LEU A 115 -32.18 23.98 -17.09
C LEU A 115 -33.40 23.05 -16.98
N PRO A 116 -33.73 22.26 -18.02
CA PRO A 116 -34.76 21.24 -17.89
C PRO A 116 -34.36 20.19 -16.85
N LEU A 117 -35.33 19.65 -16.10
CA LEU A 117 -35.11 18.67 -15.02
C LEU A 117 -34.20 17.50 -15.44
N LEU A 118 -34.36 17.01 -16.68
CA LEU A 118 -33.55 15.94 -17.25
C LEU A 118 -32.05 16.30 -17.30
N THR A 119 -31.71 17.53 -17.68
CA THR A 119 -30.31 17.99 -17.71
C THR A 119 -29.72 18.16 -16.32
N VAL A 120 -30.53 18.60 -15.34
CA VAL A 120 -30.10 18.66 -13.93
C VAL A 120 -29.76 17.26 -13.40
N LEU A 121 -30.60 16.27 -13.70
CA LEU A 121 -30.35 14.87 -13.32
C LEU A 121 -29.08 14.31 -13.99
N GLN A 122 -28.87 14.60 -15.27
CA GLN A 122 -27.65 14.20 -16.00
C GLN A 122 -26.39 14.82 -15.40
N ILE A 123 -26.43 16.11 -15.06
CA ILE A 123 -25.31 16.81 -14.41
C ILE A 123 -25.05 16.20 -13.03
N ALA A 124 -26.09 15.96 -12.22
CA ALA A 124 -25.94 15.34 -10.91
C ALA A 124 -25.30 13.95 -11.01
N LEU A 125 -25.74 13.12 -11.97
CA LEU A 125 -25.16 11.80 -12.22
C LEU A 125 -23.69 11.92 -12.64
N ALA A 126 -23.36 12.82 -13.57
CA ALA A 126 -21.99 13.05 -14.01
C ALA A 126 -21.09 13.49 -12.84
N LEU A 127 -21.54 14.45 -12.02
CA LEU A 127 -20.80 14.91 -10.84
C LEU A 127 -20.54 13.77 -9.85
N SER A 128 -21.52 12.91 -9.61
CA SER A 128 -21.34 11.75 -8.73
C SER A 128 -20.32 10.75 -9.28
N ALA A 129 -20.34 10.49 -10.59
CA ALA A 129 -19.40 9.61 -11.26
C ALA A 129 -17.96 10.16 -11.22
N PHE A 130 -17.76 11.45 -11.54
CA PHE A 130 -16.44 12.08 -11.47
C PHE A 130 -15.90 12.15 -10.03
N SER A 131 -16.77 12.44 -9.06
CA SER A 131 -16.38 12.46 -7.65
C SER A 131 -15.94 11.08 -7.17
N PHE A 132 -16.67 10.04 -7.57
CA PHE A 132 -16.31 8.66 -7.27
C PHE A 132 -14.99 8.25 -7.93
N MET A 133 -14.78 8.61 -9.21
CA MET A 133 -13.52 8.37 -9.91
C MET A 133 -12.34 9.07 -9.24
N ALA A 134 -12.49 10.33 -8.83
CA ALA A 134 -11.48 11.07 -8.09
C ALA A 134 -11.16 10.39 -6.75
N TYR A 135 -12.19 9.96 -6.02
CA TYR A 135 -12.04 9.23 -4.76
C TYR A 135 -11.26 7.91 -4.97
N VAL A 136 -11.63 7.13 -5.99
CA VAL A 136 -10.95 5.86 -6.31
C VAL A 136 -9.50 6.10 -6.68
N ALA A 137 -9.22 7.03 -7.60
CA ALA A 137 -7.84 7.35 -7.99
C ALA A 137 -7.00 7.82 -6.79
N GLN A 138 -7.57 8.67 -5.93
CA GLN A 138 -6.88 9.15 -4.75
C GLN A 138 -6.59 8.02 -3.75
N ARG A 139 -7.59 7.19 -3.46
CA ARG A 139 -7.52 6.16 -2.40
C ARG A 139 -6.69 4.94 -2.81
N PHE A 140 -6.77 4.55 -4.08
CA PHE A 140 -6.22 3.29 -4.57
C PHE A 140 -4.95 3.45 -5.42
N ILE A 141 -4.64 4.64 -5.91
CA ILE A 141 -3.43 4.88 -6.71
C ILE A 141 -2.50 5.86 -5.98
N VAL A 142 -3.00 7.07 -5.66
CA VAL A 142 -2.13 8.14 -5.15
C VAL A 142 -1.69 7.89 -3.70
N GLN A 143 -2.62 7.53 -2.82
CA GLN A 143 -2.33 7.34 -1.39
C GLN A 143 -1.33 6.20 -1.13
N PRO A 144 -1.49 4.99 -1.70
CA PRO A 144 -0.54 3.89 -1.50
C PRO A 144 0.87 4.23 -1.96
N VAL A 145 1.02 4.87 -3.13
CA VAL A 145 2.33 5.26 -3.66
C VAL A 145 2.99 6.31 -2.77
N ARG A 146 2.23 7.30 -2.27
CA ARG A 146 2.75 8.28 -1.30
C ARG A 146 3.16 7.65 0.03
N ILE A 147 2.44 6.64 0.49
CA ILE A 147 2.82 5.88 1.68
C ILE A 147 4.14 5.16 1.42
N ALA A 148 4.29 4.48 0.28
CA ALA A 148 5.53 3.83 -0.11
C ALA A 148 6.71 4.82 -0.23
N GLU A 149 6.49 6.02 -0.79
CA GLU A 149 7.51 7.09 -0.83
C GLU A 149 7.98 7.50 0.58
N ARG A 150 7.07 7.58 1.55
CA ARG A 150 7.41 7.90 2.95
C ARG A 150 8.09 6.74 3.68
N VAL A 151 7.66 5.51 3.40
CA VAL A 151 8.20 4.31 4.04
C VAL A 151 9.60 3.97 3.52
N LYS A 152 9.90 4.27 2.25
CA LYS A 152 11.19 3.99 1.62
C LYS A 152 12.42 4.47 2.44
N PRO A 153 12.54 5.76 2.82
CA PRO A 153 13.69 6.22 3.59
C PRO A 153 13.74 5.66 5.02
N ALA A 154 12.60 5.26 5.59
CA ALA A 154 12.57 4.59 6.90
C ALA A 154 13.10 3.16 6.79
N LEU A 155 12.72 2.43 5.74
CA LEU A 155 13.25 1.10 5.45
C LEU A 155 14.75 1.13 5.14
N GLU A 156 15.22 2.11 4.36
CA GLU A 156 16.65 2.29 4.09
C GLU A 156 17.46 2.50 5.37
N ARG A 157 16.95 3.31 6.31
CA ARG A 157 17.55 3.48 7.64
C ARG A 157 17.56 2.18 8.44
N TYR A 158 16.43 1.48 8.51
CA TYR A 158 16.33 0.18 9.17
C TYR A 158 17.39 -0.81 8.66
N TYR A 159 17.49 -1.01 7.35
CA TYR A 159 18.47 -1.95 6.80
C TYR A 159 19.93 -1.49 6.98
N SER A 160 20.19 -0.19 6.98
CA SER A 160 21.54 0.34 7.25
C SER A 160 21.99 0.10 8.70
N GLU A 161 21.07 0.19 9.67
CA GLU A 161 21.35 -0.07 11.09
C GLU A 161 21.59 -1.58 11.31
N PHE A 162 20.79 -2.44 10.67
CA PHE A 162 20.90 -3.90 10.82
C PHE A 162 22.07 -4.53 10.04
N GLN A 163 22.60 -3.88 9.00
CA GLN A 163 23.79 -4.39 8.29
C GLN A 163 25.12 -4.15 9.03
N GLN A 164 25.11 -3.36 10.11
CA GLN A 164 26.30 -3.07 10.93
C GLN A 164 26.43 -3.99 12.16
N GLN A 165 25.43 -4.83 12.42
CA GLN A 165 25.40 -5.82 13.51
C GLN A 165 25.70 -7.22 12.98
#